data_AF-A0A3N7GJ29-F1
#
_entry.id   AF-A0A3N7GJ29-F1
#
_cell.length_a   1.000
_cell.length_b   1.000
_cell.length_c   1.000
_cell.angle_alpha   90.00
_cell.angle_beta   90.00
_cell.angle_gamma   90.00
#
_symmetry.space_group_name_H-M   'P 1'
#
loop_
_entity.id
_entity.type
_entity.pdbx_description
1 polymer ?
#
loop_
_entity_poly.entity_id
_entity_poly.type
_entity_poly.pdbx_seq_one_letter_code
_entity_poly.pdbx_strand_id
1 'polypeptide(L)'
;MAFYYFLFKKLSVPTEEEFINAYSEVHEIDLTNGPVIYREKNYPAAAVRARLLRTYPSILRDFHFYLLLKESGRFQAVRYSLATDYHKGIDISVACNDEEFGLSILLNTKRGRYFKKRKTHRHDYSRVKEIVLEVDFNSLRRCGDFFLLCEHHIDSVIKLIDDARS
;
A
#
# COMPACT_ATOMS: atom_id res chain seq x y z
N MET A 1 -4.88 8.18 -0.50
CA MET A 1 -5.91 9.10 0.03
C MET A 1 -7.34 8.69 -0.40
N ALA A 2 -7.70 8.65 -1.69
CA ALA A 2 -9.08 8.33 -2.13
C ALA A 2 -9.63 6.96 -1.65
N PHE A 3 -8.83 5.89 -1.72
CA PHE A 3 -9.24 4.55 -1.26
C PHE A 3 -9.65 4.56 0.22
N TYR A 4 -8.80 5.14 1.07
CA TYR A 4 -9.04 5.20 2.52
C TYR A 4 -10.13 6.21 2.89
N TYR A 5 -10.24 7.33 2.16
CA TYR A 5 -11.38 8.24 2.31
C TYR A 5 -12.70 7.49 2.07
N PHE A 6 -12.77 6.67 1.02
CA PHE A 6 -13.93 5.82 0.78
C PHE A 6 -14.15 4.82 1.93
N LEU A 7 -13.10 4.10 2.34
CA LEU A 7 -13.15 3.14 3.44
C LEU A 7 -13.74 3.75 4.71
N PHE A 8 -13.27 4.93 5.13
CA PHE A 8 -13.76 5.59 6.35
C PHE A 8 -15.17 6.17 6.19
N LYS A 9 -15.52 6.67 5.00
CA LYS A 9 -16.84 7.25 4.71
C LYS A 9 -17.93 6.18 4.56
N LYS A 10 -17.59 5.01 4.02
CA LYS A 10 -18.55 3.95 3.64
C LYS A 10 -18.45 2.68 4.47
N LEU A 11 -17.39 2.54 5.28
CA LEU A 11 -17.10 1.35 6.08
C LEU A 11 -17.06 0.06 5.24
N SER A 12 -16.66 0.18 3.97
CA SER A 12 -16.56 -0.91 3.02
C SER A 12 -15.35 -0.73 2.12
N VAL A 13 -14.86 -1.85 1.58
CA VAL A 13 -13.82 -1.83 0.55
C VAL A 13 -14.48 -1.38 -0.77
N PRO A 14 -13.98 -0.31 -1.42
CA PRO A 14 -14.54 0.15 -2.70
C PRO A 14 -14.27 -0.89 -3.78
N THR A 15 -15.19 -1.03 -4.73
CA THR A 15 -14.90 -1.62 -6.04
C THR A 15 -13.93 -0.73 -6.86
N GLU A 16 -13.43 -1.23 -8.00
CA GLU A 16 -12.57 -0.44 -8.88
C GLU A 16 -13.23 0.86 -9.36
N GLU A 17 -14.52 0.79 -9.71
CA GLU A 17 -15.30 1.94 -10.16
C GLU A 17 -15.55 2.93 -9.02
N GLU A 18 -15.93 2.45 -7.84
CA GLU A 18 -16.09 3.29 -6.66
C GLU A 18 -14.78 3.98 -6.26
N PHE A 19 -13.65 3.30 -6.38
CA PHE A 19 -12.34 3.90 -6.14
C PHE A 19 -12.03 5.03 -7.14
N ILE A 20 -12.33 4.83 -8.43
CA ILE A 20 -12.16 5.87 -9.47
C ILE A 20 -13.07 7.06 -9.19
N ASN A 21 -14.32 6.82 -8.82
CA ASN A 21 -15.29 7.87 -8.50
C ASN A 21 -14.86 8.64 -7.25
N ALA A 22 -14.43 7.95 -6.20
CA ALA A 22 -13.87 8.57 -5.00
C ALA A 22 -12.62 9.40 -5.29
N TYR A 23 -11.76 8.94 -6.21
CA TYR A 23 -10.59 9.71 -6.65
C TYR A 23 -11.00 10.99 -7.37
N SER A 24 -12.02 10.91 -8.23
CA SER A 24 -12.58 12.07 -8.94
C SER A 24 -13.18 13.08 -7.97
N GLU A 25 -13.95 12.63 -6.98
CA GLU A 25 -14.56 13.47 -5.93
C GLU A 25 -13.47 14.17 -5.08
N VAL A 26 -12.50 13.41 -4.58
CA VAL A 26 -11.45 13.94 -3.68
C VAL A 26 -10.54 14.95 -4.37
N HIS A 27 -10.34 14.81 -5.68
CA HIS A 27 -9.44 15.68 -6.45
C HIS A 27 -10.17 16.72 -7.30
N GLU A 28 -11.50 16.77 -7.24
CA GLU A 28 -12.33 17.66 -8.06
C GLU A 28 -11.99 17.58 -9.56
N ILE A 29 -11.73 16.36 -10.05
CA ILE A 29 -11.40 16.11 -11.46
C ILE A 29 -12.51 15.33 -12.16
N ASP A 30 -12.77 15.67 -13.42
CA ASP A 30 -13.61 14.86 -14.30
C ASP A 30 -12.73 13.83 -15.02
N LEU A 31 -12.98 12.54 -14.76
CA LEU A 31 -12.34 11.42 -15.45
C LEU A 31 -13.18 10.86 -16.61
N THR A 32 -14.34 11.46 -16.88
CA THR A 32 -15.27 11.07 -17.96
C THR A 32 -15.10 11.95 -19.20
N ASN A 33 -14.84 13.25 -19.03
CA ASN A 33 -14.71 14.19 -20.15
C ASN A 33 -13.39 14.98 -20.11
N GLY A 34 -12.73 15.06 -21.26
CA GLY A 34 -11.59 15.94 -21.48
C GLY A 34 -10.28 15.52 -20.77
N PRO A 35 -9.23 16.36 -20.87
CA PRO A 35 -7.97 16.13 -20.18
C PRO A 35 -8.03 16.56 -18.71
N VAL A 36 -7.37 15.80 -17.85
CA VAL A 36 -7.10 16.19 -16.46
C VAL A 36 -5.91 17.14 -16.45
N ILE A 37 -6.10 18.34 -15.92
CA ILE A 37 -5.03 19.33 -15.75
C ILE A 37 -4.40 19.12 -14.37
N TYR A 38 -3.11 18.82 -14.34
CA TYR A 38 -2.35 18.71 -13.09
C TYR A 38 -1.00 19.40 -13.24
N ARG A 39 -0.72 20.41 -12.41
CA ARG A 39 0.51 21.24 -12.45
C ARG A 39 0.81 21.74 -13.87
N GLU A 40 -0.19 22.39 -14.48
CA GLU A 40 -0.12 22.97 -15.84
C GLU A 40 0.12 21.95 -16.97
N LYS A 41 0.01 20.66 -16.68
CA LYS A 41 0.16 19.58 -17.67
C LYS A 41 -1.18 18.90 -17.92
N ASN A 42 -1.44 18.64 -19.20
CA ASN A 42 -2.60 17.90 -19.65
C ASN A 42 -2.33 16.40 -19.65
N TYR A 43 -3.18 15.66 -18.96
CA TYR A 43 -3.17 14.21 -18.94
C TYR A 43 -4.49 13.68 -19.52
N PRO A 44 -4.47 12.78 -20.51
CA PRO A 44 -5.70 12.15 -20.98
C PRO A 44 -6.41 11.43 -19.82
N ALA A 45 -7.73 11.66 -19.63
CA ALA A 45 -8.49 11.02 -18.56
C ALA A 45 -8.34 9.49 -18.58
N ALA A 46 -8.35 8.86 -19.76
CA ALA A 46 -8.11 7.43 -19.93
C ALA A 46 -6.73 6.99 -19.39
N ALA A 47 -5.69 7.81 -19.53
CA ALA A 47 -4.37 7.51 -19.00
C ALA A 47 -4.32 7.60 -17.46
N VAL A 48 -5.05 8.56 -16.88
CA VAL A 48 -5.21 8.67 -15.42
C VAL A 48 -6.00 7.47 -14.88
N ARG A 49 -7.13 7.12 -15.52
CA ARG A 49 -7.94 5.94 -15.16
C ARG A 49 -7.12 4.65 -15.22
N ALA A 50 -6.36 4.45 -16.29
CA ALA A 50 -5.48 3.29 -16.42
C ALA A 50 -4.40 3.24 -15.32
N ARG A 51 -3.95 4.40 -14.81
CA ARG A 51 -3.03 4.46 -13.68
C ARG A 51 -3.72 4.07 -12.38
N LEU A 52 -4.95 4.55 -12.15
CA LEU A 52 -5.74 4.20 -10.96
C LEU A 52 -6.02 2.69 -10.90
N LEU A 53 -6.46 2.10 -12.01
CA LEU A 53 -6.72 0.66 -12.12
C LEU A 53 -5.47 -0.19 -11.83
N ARG A 54 -4.28 0.26 -12.25
CA ARG A 54 -3.02 -0.43 -11.91
C ARG A 54 -2.63 -0.27 -10.44
N THR A 55 -3.04 0.82 -9.80
CA THR A 55 -2.72 1.10 -8.39
C THR A 55 -3.65 0.37 -7.43
N TYR A 56 -4.91 0.20 -7.80
CA TYR A 56 -5.96 -0.36 -6.95
C TYR A 56 -5.61 -1.74 -6.35
N PRO A 57 -5.13 -2.75 -7.11
CA PRO A 57 -4.76 -4.05 -6.55
C PRO A 57 -3.61 -3.99 -5.53
N SER A 58 -2.71 -3.00 -5.64
CA SER A 58 -1.63 -2.81 -4.66
C SER A 58 -2.19 -2.29 -3.36
N ILE A 59 -3.00 -1.23 -3.41
CA ILE A 59 -3.59 -0.62 -2.20
C ILE A 59 -4.48 -1.64 -1.48
N LEU A 60 -5.29 -2.40 -2.23
CA LEU A 60 -6.13 -3.43 -1.64
C LEU A 60 -5.29 -4.51 -0.94
N ARG A 61 -4.17 -4.93 -1.55
CA ARG A 61 -3.26 -5.92 -0.96
C ARG A 61 -2.64 -5.41 0.34
N ASP A 62 -2.19 -4.16 0.35
CA ASP A 62 -1.57 -3.55 1.53
C ASP A 62 -2.61 -3.41 2.66
N PHE A 63 -3.83 -2.96 2.35
CA PHE A 63 -4.92 -2.89 3.32
C PHE A 63 -5.34 -4.27 3.84
N HIS A 64 -5.45 -5.27 2.97
CA HIS A 64 -5.71 -6.65 3.37
C HIS A 64 -4.62 -7.15 4.33
N PHE A 65 -3.35 -6.89 4.02
CA PHE A 65 -2.26 -7.34 4.90
C PHE A 65 -2.26 -6.62 6.24
N TYR A 66 -2.59 -5.34 6.28
CA TYR A 66 -2.83 -4.62 7.53
C TYR A 66 -3.87 -5.32 8.41
N LEU A 67 -5.02 -5.71 7.84
CA LEU A 67 -6.06 -6.44 8.57
C LEU A 67 -5.54 -7.80 9.05
N LEU A 68 -4.89 -8.55 8.17
CA LEU A 68 -4.32 -9.86 8.50
C LEU A 68 -3.32 -9.79 9.66
N LEU A 69 -2.41 -8.82 9.64
CA LEU A 69 -1.46 -8.58 10.73
C LEU A 69 -2.19 -8.24 12.03
N LYS A 70 -3.19 -7.36 11.96
CA LYS A 70 -3.96 -6.92 13.13
C LYS A 70 -4.76 -8.06 13.76
N GLU A 71 -5.42 -8.88 12.94
CA GLU A 71 -6.23 -10.02 13.38
C GLU A 71 -5.39 -11.18 13.90
N SER A 72 -4.12 -11.29 13.48
CA SER A 72 -3.24 -12.36 13.94
C SER A 72 -2.95 -12.34 15.44
N GLY A 73 -3.07 -11.19 16.10
CA GLY A 73 -2.68 -11.02 17.51
C GLY A 73 -1.18 -11.21 17.79
N ARG A 74 -0.33 -11.27 16.75
CA ARG A 74 1.11 -11.55 16.88
C ARG A 74 1.97 -10.31 17.18
N PHE A 75 1.38 -9.11 17.12
CA PHE A 75 2.06 -7.83 17.35
C PHE A 75 1.36 -7.06 18.48
N GLN A 76 2.13 -6.31 19.28
CA GLN A 76 1.58 -5.47 20.35
C GLN A 76 0.66 -4.38 19.78
N ALA A 77 1.01 -3.86 18.60
CA ALA A 77 0.17 -2.95 17.85
C ALA A 77 0.41 -3.11 16.35
N VAL A 78 -0.64 -2.93 15.56
CA VAL A 78 -0.57 -2.81 14.10
C VAL A 78 -1.29 -1.52 13.73
N ARG A 79 -0.55 -0.59 13.11
CA ARG A 79 -1.04 0.75 12.78
C ARG A 79 -0.93 1.00 11.29
N TYR A 80 -1.91 1.73 10.80
CA TYR A 80 -1.93 2.29 9.47
C TYR A 80 -2.09 3.81 9.61
N SER A 81 -1.33 4.60 8.85
CA SER A 81 -1.41 6.06 8.90
C SER A 81 -1.25 6.66 7.51
N LEU A 82 -2.33 7.27 7.01
CA LEU A 82 -2.32 8.05 5.76
C LEU A 82 -1.27 9.17 5.76
N ALA A 83 -1.08 9.82 6.92
CA ALA A 83 -0.08 10.88 7.06
C ALA A 83 1.34 10.31 6.99
N THR A 84 1.57 9.15 7.59
CA THR A 84 2.87 8.47 7.58
C THR A 84 3.18 7.91 6.19
N ASP A 85 2.19 7.35 5.49
CA ASP A 85 2.30 6.95 4.09
C ASP A 85 2.68 8.15 3.20
N TYR A 86 1.92 9.25 3.30
CA TYR A 86 2.15 10.44 2.47
C TYR A 86 3.53 11.08 2.70
N HIS A 87 3.98 11.19 3.96
CA HIS A 87 5.22 11.90 4.29
C HIS A 87 6.46 10.99 4.35
N LYS A 88 6.31 9.74 4.79
CA LYS A 88 7.43 8.82 5.05
C LYS A 88 7.44 7.59 4.13
N GLY A 89 6.38 7.38 3.34
CA GLY A 89 6.27 6.22 2.44
C GLY A 89 6.23 4.89 3.18
N ILE A 90 5.71 4.89 4.42
CA ILE A 90 5.53 3.70 5.25
C ILE A 90 4.03 3.41 5.31
N ASP A 91 3.64 2.31 4.67
CA ASP A 91 2.25 1.92 4.52
C ASP A 91 1.68 1.35 5.84
N ILE A 92 2.45 0.52 6.54
CA ILE A 92 2.03 -0.16 7.78
C ILE A 92 3.16 -0.04 8.81
N SER A 93 2.82 0.18 10.08
CA SER A 93 3.77 -0.01 11.19
C SER A 93 3.30 -1.07 12.17
N VAL A 94 4.25 -1.81 12.72
CA VAL A 94 4.01 -2.86 13.72
C VAL A 94 4.90 -2.61 14.93
N ALA A 95 4.37 -2.87 16.12
CA ALA A 95 5.12 -2.84 17.37
C ALA A 95 5.37 -4.27 17.86
N CYS A 96 6.63 -4.58 18.14
CA CYS A 96 7.06 -5.87 18.68
C CYS A 96 8.17 -5.63 19.70
N ASN A 97 8.01 -6.17 20.92
CA ASN A 97 8.97 -6.02 22.03
C ASN A 97 9.38 -4.57 22.29
N ASP A 98 8.38 -3.67 22.32
CA ASP A 98 8.53 -2.23 22.58
C ASP A 98 9.32 -1.44 21.52
N GLU A 99 9.59 -2.07 20.38
CA GLU A 99 10.17 -1.44 19.18
C GLU A 99 9.13 -1.30 18.06
N GLU A 100 9.18 -0.18 17.31
CA GLU A 100 8.31 0.06 16.15
C GLU A 100 9.07 -0.17 14.84
N PHE A 101 8.46 -0.93 13.94
CA PHE A 101 8.98 -1.26 12.61
C PHE A 101 8.00 -0.76 11.54
N GLY A 102 8.53 -0.12 10.50
CA GLY A 102 7.78 0.15 9.28
C GLY A 102 7.83 -1.05 8.35
N LEU A 103 6.70 -1.44 7.77
CA LEU A 103 6.63 -2.55 6.82
C LEU A 103 6.46 -2.02 5.40
N SER A 104 7.28 -2.52 4.49
CA SER A 104 7.19 -2.30 3.05
C SER A 104 6.97 -3.63 2.35
N ILE A 105 5.89 -3.76 1.57
CA ILE A 105 5.64 -4.94 0.75
C ILE A 105 6.23 -4.70 -0.65
N LEU A 106 7.14 -5.58 -1.08
CA LEU A 106 7.76 -5.50 -2.39
C LEU A 106 7.44 -6.74 -3.22
N LEU A 107 6.59 -6.58 -4.23
CA LEU A 107 6.48 -7.59 -5.28
C LEU A 107 7.81 -7.71 -6.02
N ASN A 108 8.40 -8.90 -6.04
CA ASN A 108 9.71 -9.22 -6.62
C ASN A 108 9.70 -9.29 -8.16
N THR A 109 9.09 -8.29 -8.79
CA THR A 109 9.10 -8.09 -10.23
C THR A 109 10.23 -7.14 -10.63
N LYS A 110 10.70 -7.24 -11.89
CA LYS A 110 11.66 -6.27 -12.47
C LYS A 110 11.20 -4.81 -12.24
N ARG A 111 9.90 -4.58 -12.36
CA ARG A 111 9.25 -3.28 -12.14
C ARG A 111 9.24 -2.88 -10.67
N GLY A 112 8.87 -3.78 -9.76
CA GLY A 112 8.87 -3.55 -8.31
C GLY A 112 10.25 -3.11 -7.82
N ARG A 113 11.30 -3.89 -8.18
CA ARG A 113 12.69 -3.55 -7.85
C ARG A 113 13.13 -2.19 -8.41
N TYR A 114 12.75 -1.87 -9.65
CA TYR A 114 13.03 -0.57 -10.25
C TYR A 114 12.40 0.60 -9.47
N PHE A 115 11.13 0.47 -9.05
CA PHE A 115 10.47 1.54 -8.30
C PHE A 115 10.93 1.66 -6.85
N LYS A 116 11.27 0.56 -6.16
CA LYS A 116 11.82 0.62 -4.79
C LYS A 116 13.17 1.35 -4.76
N LYS A 117 14.07 1.06 -5.71
CA LYS A 117 15.35 1.80 -5.87
C LYS A 117 15.14 3.31 -6.04
N ARG A 118 14.05 3.73 -6.69
CA ARG A 118 13.71 5.15 -6.83
C ARG A 118 13.02 5.75 -5.61
N LYS A 119 12.42 4.93 -4.73
CA LYS A 119 11.77 5.38 -3.48
C LYS A 119 12.81 5.59 -2.38
N THR A 120 13.83 4.75 -2.28
CA THR A 120 14.90 4.86 -1.27
C THR A 120 15.71 6.16 -1.37
N HIS A 121 15.80 6.78 -2.55
CA HIS A 121 16.43 8.10 -2.72
C HIS A 121 15.57 9.30 -2.29
N ARG A 122 14.27 9.09 -2.00
CA ARG A 122 13.30 10.18 -1.78
C ARG A 122 12.81 10.31 -0.34
N HIS A 123 13.09 9.33 0.53
CA HIS A 123 12.61 9.32 1.91
C HIS A 123 13.79 9.13 2.87
N ASP A 124 13.81 9.95 3.91
CA ASP A 124 14.73 9.79 5.04
C ASP A 124 14.15 8.76 6.02
N TYR A 125 14.64 7.53 5.93
CA TYR A 125 14.27 6.42 6.83
C TYR A 125 15.11 6.41 8.12
N SER A 126 15.95 7.41 8.39
CA SER A 126 16.87 7.43 9.55
C SER A 126 16.19 7.27 10.91
N ARG A 127 14.87 7.50 10.99
CA ARG A 127 14.09 7.43 12.23
C ARG A 127 13.12 6.25 12.33
N VAL A 128 13.05 5.37 11.33
CA VAL A 128 12.18 4.18 11.38
C VAL A 128 12.92 2.97 10.84
N LYS A 129 12.98 1.88 11.62
CA LYS A 129 13.50 0.60 11.14
C LYS A 129 12.52 0.01 10.11
N GLU A 130 12.92 0.00 8.84
CA GLU A 130 12.10 -0.56 7.77
C GLU A 130 12.38 -2.06 7.60
N ILE A 131 11.32 -2.87 7.65
CA ILE A 131 11.33 -4.27 7.23
C ILE A 131 10.72 -4.34 5.85
N VAL A 132 11.51 -4.83 4.88
CA VAL A 132 11.05 -5.05 3.51
C VAL A 132 10.68 -6.51 3.35
N LEU A 133 9.38 -6.77 3.18
CA LEU A 133 8.88 -8.10 2.84
C LEU A 133 8.86 -8.24 1.33
N GLU A 134 9.87 -8.93 0.77
CA GLU A 134 9.89 -9.30 -0.63
C GLU A 134 8.99 -10.53 -0.87
N VAL A 135 8.09 -10.43 -1.84
CA VAL A 135 7.13 -11.49 -2.16
C VAL A 135 7.09 -11.78 -3.65
N ASP A 136 6.96 -13.06 -4.00
CA ASP A 136 6.73 -13.50 -5.37
C ASP A 136 5.24 -13.74 -5.62
N PHE A 137 4.78 -13.57 -6.86
CA PHE A 137 3.36 -13.84 -7.17
C PHE A 137 2.93 -15.26 -6.84
N ASN A 138 3.86 -16.22 -6.91
CA ASN A 138 3.60 -17.62 -6.61
C ASN A 138 3.44 -17.90 -5.11
N SER A 139 3.94 -17.03 -4.22
CA SER A 139 3.72 -17.16 -2.77
C SER A 139 2.37 -16.57 -2.34
N LEU A 140 1.76 -15.72 -3.16
CA LEU A 140 0.51 -15.05 -2.83
C LEU A 140 -0.71 -15.96 -3.05
N ARG A 141 -1.71 -15.81 -2.18
CA ARG A 141 -3.01 -16.47 -2.34
C ARG A 141 -3.81 -15.70 -3.39
N ARG A 142 -4.32 -16.41 -4.41
CA ARG A 142 -5.26 -15.84 -5.38
C ARG A 142 -6.68 -15.82 -4.79
N CYS A 143 -7.32 -14.65 -4.82
CA CYS A 143 -8.72 -14.44 -4.45
C CYS A 143 -9.39 -13.64 -5.58
N GLY A 144 -10.14 -14.34 -6.45
CA GLY A 144 -10.62 -13.76 -7.70
C GLY A 144 -9.46 -13.27 -8.57
N ASP A 145 -9.45 -11.97 -8.85
CA ASP A 145 -8.41 -11.29 -9.64
C ASP A 145 -7.28 -10.70 -8.78
N PHE A 146 -7.35 -10.87 -7.46
CA PHE A 146 -6.37 -10.33 -6.52
C PHE A 146 -5.38 -11.39 -6.05
N PHE A 147 -4.14 -10.94 -5.84
CA PHE A 147 -3.07 -11.72 -5.22
C PHE A 147 -2.76 -11.11 -3.85
N LEU A 148 -3.08 -11.85 -2.80
CA LEU A 148 -3.10 -11.38 -1.41
C LEU A 148 -2.07 -12.13 -0.56
N LEU A 149 -1.56 -11.44 0.45
CA LEU A 149 -0.71 -12.06 1.48
C LEU A 149 -1.56 -12.99 2.36
N CYS A 150 -0.91 -13.93 3.02
CA CYS A 150 -1.53 -14.92 3.88
C CYS A 150 -0.61 -15.23 5.07
N GLU A 151 -1.06 -16.09 5.98
CA GLU A 151 -0.46 -16.29 7.31
C GLU A 151 1.06 -16.53 7.31
N HIS A 152 1.60 -17.34 6.39
CA HIS A 152 3.05 -17.58 6.33
C HIS A 152 3.88 -16.31 6.04
N HIS A 153 3.27 -15.28 5.45
CA HIS A 153 3.93 -13.98 5.26
C HIS A 153 4.04 -13.21 6.58
N ILE A 154 3.14 -13.44 7.54
CA ILE A 154 3.25 -12.88 8.90
C ILE A 154 4.47 -13.48 9.59
N ASP A 155 4.64 -14.81 9.53
CA ASP A 155 5.81 -15.47 10.10
C ASP A 155 7.11 -14.99 9.43
N SER A 156 7.06 -14.70 8.13
CA SER A 156 8.17 -14.10 7.40
C SER A 156 8.53 -12.71 7.91
N VAL A 157 7.53 -11.86 8.22
CA VAL A 157 7.75 -10.54 8.85
C VAL A 157 8.36 -10.68 10.24
N ILE A 158 7.86 -11.60 11.06
CA ILE A 158 8.40 -11.83 12.41
C ILE A 158 9.87 -12.24 12.34
N LYS A 159 10.20 -13.20 11.47
CA LYS A 159 11.59 -13.61 11.26
C LYS A 159 12.48 -12.44 10.85
N LEU A 160 12.04 -11.61 9.90
CA LEU A 160 12.81 -10.44 9.47
C LEU A 160 13.02 -9.41 10.60
N ILE A 161 12.03 -9.26 11.49
CA ILE A 161 12.15 -8.40 12.68
C ILE A 161 13.19 -8.97 13.65
N ASP A 162 13.14 -10.27 13.92
CA ASP A 162 14.09 -10.94 14.81
C ASP A 162 15.53 -10.87 14.27
N ASP A 163 15.70 -11.07 12.97
CA ASP A 163 16.99 -10.94 12.27
C ASP A 163 17.51 -9.50 12.33
N ALA A 164 16.64 -8.48 12.24
CA ALA A 164 17.02 -7.07 12.31
C ALA A 164 17.38 -6.57 13.73
N ARG A 165 17.11 -7.39 14.76
CA ARG A 165 17.42 -7.10 16.17
C ARG A 165 18.69 -7.82 16.65
N SER A 166 19.11 -8.86 15.93
CA SER A 166 20.30 -9.66 16.21
C SER A 166 21.58 -8.96 15.74
#